data_AF-H1KSD6-F1
#
_entry.id   AF-H1KSD6-F1
#
_cell.length_a   1.000
_cell.length_b   1.000
_cell.length_c   1.000
_cell.angle_alpha   90.00
_cell.angle_beta   90.00
_cell.angle_gamma   90.00
#
_symmetry.space_group_name_H-M   'P 1'
#
loop_
_entity.id
_entity.type
_entity.pdbx_description
1 polymer ?
#
loop_
_entity_poly.entity_id
_entity_poly.type
_entity_poly.pdbx_seq_one_letter_code
_entity_poly.pdbx_strand_id
1 'polypeptide(L)' 'MTASDPRPVGEDDLHAFVDGRLDPGRRARVEAWLAAHPEAAARVAADREVRDRLRARLAPVADEPIPARL' A
#
# COMPACT_ATOMS: atom_id res chain seq x y z
N MET A 1 3.21 10.80 -17.84
CA MET A 1 3.73 12.05 -17.24
C MET A 1 2.63 12.63 -16.37
N THR A 2 2.40 12.02 -15.21
CA THR A 2 1.36 12.40 -14.26
C THR A 2 1.96 13.45 -13.33
N ALA A 3 1.47 14.68 -13.44
CA ALA A 3 1.90 15.80 -12.62
C ALA A 3 1.67 15.47 -11.13
N SER A 4 2.65 15.78 -10.29
CA SER A 4 2.59 15.54 -8.85
C SER A 4 1.38 16.26 -8.25
N ASP A 5 0.43 15.50 -7.71
CA ASP A 5 -0.80 16.04 -7.11
C ASP A 5 -0.46 16.96 -5.92
N PRO A 6 -0.86 18.25 -5.96
CA PRO A 6 -0.51 19.25 -4.95
C PRO A 6 -1.26 19.06 -3.62
N ARG A 7 -2.30 18.23 -3.55
CA ARG A 7 -3.09 18.03 -2.33
C ARG A 7 -2.26 17.47 -1.17
N PRO A 8 -2.57 17.80 0.09
CA PRO A 8 -1.95 17.20 1.27
C PRO A 8 -2.03 15.66 1.26
N VAL A 9 -1.12 15.02 1.98
CA VAL A 9 -1.19 13.57 2.23
C VAL A 9 -2.30 13.31 3.24
N GLY A 10 -3.23 12.43 2.90
CA GLY A 10 -4.30 11.96 3.77
C GLY A 10 -4.27 10.45 4.01
N GLU A 11 -5.20 9.95 4.81
CA GLU A 11 -5.27 8.51 5.15
C GLU A 11 -5.46 7.62 3.91
N ASP A 12 -6.22 8.06 2.90
CA ASP A 12 -6.39 7.32 1.63
C ASP A 12 -5.05 7.08 0.93
N ASP A 13 -4.13 8.05 0.99
CA ASP A 13 -2.80 7.92 0.40
C ASP A 13 -1.95 6.93 1.19
N LEU A 14 -2.08 6.91 2.52
CA LEU A 14 -1.36 5.96 3.37
C LEU A 14 -1.82 4.53 3.07
N HIS A 15 -3.13 4.29 2.97
CA HIS A 15 -3.65 2.99 2.57
C HIS A 15 -3.24 2.61 1.14
N ALA A 16 -3.32 3.54 0.18
CA ALA A 16 -2.85 3.28 -1.18
C ALA A 16 -1.34 3.00 -1.23
N PHE A 17 -0.54 3.64 -0.36
CA PHE A 17 0.88 3.38 -0.21
C PHE A 17 1.18 2.01 0.41
N VAL A 18 0.37 1.58 1.40
CA VAL A 18 0.39 0.23 1.95
C VAL A 18 0.06 -0.78 0.86
N ASP A 19 -0.95 -0.53 0.02
CA ASP A 19 -1.34 -1.44 -1.06
C ASP A 19 -0.36 -1.48 -2.25
N GLY A 20 0.50 -0.46 -2.39
CA GLY A 20 1.38 -0.28 -3.55
C GLY A 20 0.66 0.28 -4.78
N ARG A 21 -0.45 1.00 -4.58
CA ARG A 21 -1.34 1.51 -5.63
C ARG A 21 -1.19 3.02 -5.88
N LEU A 22 -0.11 3.62 -5.43
CA LEU A 22 0.20 5.02 -5.72
C LEU A 22 1.00 5.18 -7.01
N ASP A 23 0.65 6.21 -7.78
CA ASP A 23 1.49 6.73 -8.86
C ASP A 23 2.86 7.19 -8.32
N PRO A 24 3.95 7.08 -9.10
CA PRO A 24 5.30 7.45 -8.64
C PRO A 24 5.41 8.87 -8.04
N GLY A 25 4.73 9.87 -8.60
CA GLY A 25 4.77 11.25 -8.10
C GLY A 25 4.12 11.38 -6.73
N ARG A 26 2.95 10.74 -6.55
CA ARG A 26 2.25 10.72 -5.25
C ARG A 26 3.01 9.91 -4.22
N ARG A 27 3.60 8.78 -4.63
CA ARG A 27 4.42 7.92 -3.79
C ARG A 27 5.59 8.67 -3.17
N ALA A 28 6.37 9.39 -3.98
CA ALA A 28 7.52 10.16 -3.49
C ALA A 28 7.11 11.20 -2.44
N ARG A 29 5.94 11.84 -2.61
CA ARG A 29 5.39 12.78 -1.64
C ARG A 29 4.98 12.11 -0.33
N VAL A 30 4.34 10.95 -0.39
CA VAL A 30 3.99 10.18 0.80
C VAL A 30 5.24 9.70 1.53
N GLU A 31 6.27 9.25 0.82
CA GLU A 31 7.56 8.87 1.40
C GLU A 31 8.23 10.05 2.14
N ALA A 32 8.26 11.24 1.53
CA ALA A 32 8.78 12.44 2.17
C ALA A 32 7.95 12.86 3.40
N TRP A 33 6.62 12.72 3.34
CA TRP A 33 5.75 13.01 4.48
C TRP A 33 5.98 12.01 5.62
N LEU A 34 6.10 10.70 5.33
CA LEU A 34 6.37 9.67 6.34
C LEU A 34 7.73 9.86 7.01
N ALA A 35 8.74 10.36 6.29
CA ALA A 35 10.04 10.69 6.88
C ALA A 35 9.94 11.78 7.96
N ALA A 36 8.94 12.66 7.88
CA ALA A 36 8.67 13.70 8.88
C ALA A 36 7.66 13.27 9.97
N HIS A 37 7.04 12.09 9.85
CA HIS A 37 5.98 11.60 10.75
C HIS A 37 6.27 10.15 11.19
N PRO A 38 7.19 9.95 12.14
CA PRO A 38 7.67 8.62 12.51
C PRO A 38 6.58 7.69 13.08
N GLU A 39 5.59 8.23 13.78
CA GLU A 39 4.45 7.46 14.30
C GLU A 39 3.59 6.90 13.15
N ALA A 40 3.33 7.72 12.14
CA ALA A 40 2.61 7.29 10.95
C ALA A 40 3.43 6.29 10.11
N ALA A 41 4.75 6.49 10.03
CA ALA A 41 5.66 5.55 9.37
C ALA A 41 5.67 4.18 10.07
N ALA A 42 5.67 4.14 11.40
CA ALA A 42 5.58 2.90 12.16
C ALA A 42 4.25 2.17 11.90
N ARG A 43 3.13 2.91 11.87
CA ARG A 43 1.81 2.34 11.54
C ARG A 43 1.79 1.75 10.12
N VAL A 44 2.25 2.50 9.12
CA VAL A 44 2.34 2.04 7.73
C VAL A 44 3.24 0.80 7.58
N ALA A 45 4.34 0.74 8.33
CA ALA A 45 5.23 -0.42 8.32
C ALA A 45 4.53 -1.67 8.88
N ALA A 46 3.82 -1.54 10.01
CA ALA A 46 3.03 -2.62 10.59
C ALA A 46 1.92 -3.10 9.63
N ASP A 47 1.20 -2.18 8.99
CA ASP A 47 0.15 -2.51 8.02
C ASP A 47 0.72 -3.28 6.82
N ARG A 48 1.90 -2.90 6.33
CA ARG A 48 2.60 -3.62 5.25
C ARG A 48 3.00 -5.03 5.67
N GLU A 49 3.50 -5.21 6.88
CA GLU A 49 3.84 -6.53 7.41
C GLU A 49 2.60 -7.44 7.45
N VAL A 50 1.47 -6.92 7.93
CA VAL A 50 0.19 -7.67 7.93
C VAL A 50 -0.23 -8.02 6.51
N ARG A 51 -0.19 -7.07 5.58
CA ARG A 51 -0.50 -7.29 4.15
C ARG A 51 0.37 -8.40 3.55
N ASP A 52 1.67 -8.35 3.80
CA ASP A 52 2.62 -9.29 3.22
C ASP A 52 2.45 -10.69 3.82
N ARG A 53 2.19 -10.79 5.13
CA ARG A 53 1.86 -12.06 5.79
C ARG A 53 0.57 -12.67 5.24
N LEU A 54 -0.47 -11.85 5.02
CA LEU A 54 -1.72 -12.31 4.43
C LEU A 54 -1.51 -12.80 3.00
N ARG A 55 -0.77 -12.03 2.17
CA ARG A 55 -0.42 -12.46 0.81
C ARG A 55 0.33 -13.78 0.79
N ALA A 56 1.34 -13.93 1.64
CA ALA A 56 2.12 -15.17 1.71
C ALA A 56 1.25 -16.37 2.12
N ARG A 57 0.36 -16.20 3.10
CA ARG A 57 -0.51 -17.28 3.58
C ARG A 57 -1.60 -17.67 2.57
N LEU A 58 -2.07 -16.72 1.77
CA LEU A 58 -3.12 -16.93 0.78
C LEU A 58 -2.59 -17.21 -0.63
N ALA A 59 -1.28 -17.10 -0.87
CA ALA A 59 -0.67 -17.40 -2.16
C ALA A 59 -1.05 -18.80 -2.70
N PRO A 60 -1.05 -19.88 -1.90
CA PRO A 60 -1.45 -21.20 -2.41
C PRO A 60 -2.90 -21.26 -2.90
N VAL A 61 -3.81 -20.53 -2.24
CA VAL A 61 -5.23 -20.46 -2.64
C VAL A 61 -5.37 -19.72 -3.96
N ALA A 62 -4.53 -18.71 -4.21
CA ALA A 62 -4.53 -17.97 -5.48
C ALA A 62 -4.09 -18.83 -6.67
N ASP A 63 -3.31 -19.90 -6.42
CA ASP A 63 -2.83 -20.85 -7.43
C ASP A 63 -3.82 -22.01 -7.69
N GLU A 64 -4.91 -22.12 -6.91
CA GLU A 64 -5.92 -23.14 -7.13
C GLU A 64 -6.72 -22.87 -8.43
N PRO A 65 -7.01 -23.91 -9.22
CA PRO A 65 -7.84 -23.76 -10.41
C PRO A 65 -9.25 -23.32 -10.02
N ILE A 66 -9.79 -22.32 -10.71
CA ILE A 66 -11.16 -21.84 -10.48
C ILE A 66 -12.15 -23.00 -10.76
N PRO A 67 -13.01 -23.39 -9.80
CA PRO A 67 -13.99 -24.44 -10.01
C PRO A 67 -14.94 -24.11 -11.15
N ALA A 68 -15.23 -25.08 -12.02
CA ALA A 68 -16.10 -24.89 -13.19
C ALA A 68 -17.59 -24.67 -12.84
N ARG A 69 -17.96 -24.83 -11.56
CA ARG A 69 -19.32 -24.63 -11.01
C ARG A 69 -19.22 -24.24 -9.54
N LEU A 70 -20.04 -23.27 -9.14
CA LEU A 70 -20.29 -22.88 -7.75
C LEU A 70 -21.43 -23.69 -7.13
#